data_AF-A0A6V8DM45-F1
#
_entry.id   AF-A0A6V8DM45-F1
#
_cell.length_a   1.000
_cell.length_b   1.000
_cell.length_c   1.000
_cell.angle_alpha   90.00
_cell.angle_beta   90.00
_cell.angle_gamma   90.00
#
_symmetry.space_group_name_H-M   'P 1'
#
loop_
_entity.id
_entity.type
_entity.pdbx_description
1 polymer ?
#
loop_
_entity_poly.entity_id
_entity_poly.type
_entity_poly.pdbx_seq_one_letter_code
_entity_poly.pdbx_strand_id
1 'polypeptide(L)'
;MVDKGELLSELYQARFDGLKEIAVAYNLPKTGSVETLRARLIQHLILDEWDLSPEGIGNLMNNELGELLGVFGIKKSGSLRARRQRLYLHLNHDAKRLIPESLDSMTRDELHAMCKILELPLSGAKQTLLVRVAGVLASQDGGWGKVKKSLRRPRSNAKALPSPASPVPKPSEPKTNPTHDHEAVIEAAEHFVSEHPEGWTFEEETELRTELAQEGIPISKAPIASTLDEALRKGGIEETDLAEAPSMVQVAEAGKEEHTLEVEALLLDIKARLPEIEAAGRDFLAVSTTSEPDDLQAFIQSLKSHGFATDVPAVQDSIRTTLMDLEFRSESEKQAIHTMPNSWREREALRVFENARESLRGQLDDTLAAHNGDLVKARMAFEDVGRTMNLDLSIPSVSGRLHALFDLHVDINQAQALQDPAIARRNRILRILQHGAVHLSNTERSTLDRLERNIAAFEELVETILESSEGTFSEAQQALVIRFLESRGYEVNTVDLRPRILACAGIIGAELGFISPAEIPRIAPGIMISDTQVDAIVAELKALAEAFKPVERTEITEPEMEIASSVADASDRLKSARSKIDHIDDLLARLRG
;
A
#
# COMPACT_ATOMS: atom_id res chain seq x y z
N MET A 1 -29.48 38.08 -24.90
CA MET A 1 -28.91 36.81 -24.44
C MET A 1 -28.99 36.84 -22.93
N VAL A 2 -29.73 35.93 -22.31
CA VAL A 2 -29.75 35.81 -20.84
C VAL A 2 -28.36 35.35 -20.44
N ASP A 3 -27.70 36.05 -19.51
CA ASP A 3 -26.42 35.59 -18.98
C ASP A 3 -26.67 34.27 -18.23
N LYS A 4 -26.19 33.14 -18.80
CA LYS A 4 -26.34 31.80 -18.20
C LYS A 4 -25.76 31.77 -16.78
N GLY A 5 -24.79 32.65 -16.45
CA GLY A 5 -24.22 32.78 -15.11
C GLY A 5 -25.18 33.42 -14.10
N GLU A 6 -25.89 34.49 -14.48
CA GLU A 6 -26.90 35.12 -13.63
C GLU A 6 -28.10 34.20 -13.40
N LEU A 7 -28.57 33.53 -14.47
CA LEU A 7 -29.65 32.56 -14.40
C LEU A 7 -29.30 31.38 -13.48
N LEU A 8 -28.05 30.88 -13.54
CA LEU A 8 -27.57 29.85 -12.61
C LEU A 8 -27.64 30.30 -11.16
N SER A 9 -27.26 31.55 -10.89
CA SER A 9 -27.28 32.13 -9.54
C SER A 9 -28.71 32.29 -9.02
N GLU A 10 -29.66 32.62 -9.90
CA GLU A 10 -31.08 32.69 -9.59
C GLU A 10 -31.64 31.31 -9.26
N LEU A 11 -31.34 30.29 -10.08
CA LEU A 11 -31.78 28.91 -9.84
C LEU A 11 -31.28 28.33 -8.50
N TYR A 12 -30.07 28.69 -8.07
CA TYR A 12 -29.56 28.28 -6.76
C TYR A 12 -30.30 28.91 -5.58
N GLN A 13 -30.73 30.17 -5.72
CA GLN A 13 -31.36 30.95 -4.64
C GLN A 13 -32.88 30.81 -4.62
N ALA A 14 -33.51 30.49 -5.75
CA ALA A 14 -34.95 30.39 -5.89
C ALA A 14 -35.55 29.36 -4.91
N ARG A 15 -36.65 29.77 -4.28
CA ARG A 15 -37.52 28.91 -3.47
C ARG A 15 -38.32 27.98 -4.38
N PHE A 16 -38.94 26.95 -3.80
CA PHE A 16 -39.66 25.94 -4.56
C PHE A 16 -40.77 26.51 -5.44
N ASP A 17 -41.50 27.52 -4.97
CA ASP A 17 -42.56 28.16 -5.75
C ASP A 17 -42.00 28.95 -6.94
N GLY A 18 -40.89 29.68 -6.75
CA GLY A 18 -40.19 30.35 -7.85
C GLY A 18 -39.63 29.38 -8.88
N LEU A 19 -39.07 28.24 -8.45
CA LEU A 19 -38.62 27.20 -9.39
C LEU A 19 -39.79 26.59 -10.18
N LYS A 20 -40.99 26.48 -9.59
CA LYS A 20 -42.18 26.01 -10.32
C LYS A 20 -42.65 27.04 -11.34
N GLU A 21 -42.61 28.32 -11.03
CA GLU A 21 -42.96 29.40 -11.96
C GLU A 21 -42.01 29.40 -13.17
N ILE A 22 -40.70 29.28 -12.92
CA ILE A 22 -39.69 29.12 -13.97
C ILE A 22 -39.97 27.86 -14.79
N ALA A 23 -40.26 26.73 -14.14
CA ALA A 23 -40.60 25.49 -14.85
C ALA A 23 -41.87 25.63 -15.73
N VAL A 24 -42.88 26.41 -15.32
CA VAL A 24 -44.04 26.73 -16.19
C VAL A 24 -43.60 27.54 -17.40
N ALA A 25 -42.80 28.58 -17.17
CA ALA A 25 -42.36 29.48 -18.24
C ALA A 25 -41.60 28.73 -19.34
N TYR A 26 -40.85 27.69 -18.98
CA TYR A 26 -40.08 26.85 -19.90
C TYR A 26 -40.75 25.50 -20.25
N ASN A 27 -42.03 25.30 -19.94
CA ASN A 27 -42.80 24.08 -20.24
C ASN A 27 -42.18 22.76 -19.70
N LEU A 28 -41.56 22.81 -18.52
CA LEU A 28 -40.95 21.64 -17.86
C LEU A 28 -41.87 21.03 -16.79
N PRO A 29 -41.81 19.70 -16.57
CA PRO A 29 -42.64 19.04 -15.57
C PRO A 29 -42.25 19.47 -14.15
N LYS A 30 -43.25 19.72 -13.31
CA LYS A 30 -43.08 20.15 -11.90
C LYS A 30 -42.87 18.99 -10.91
N THR A 31 -42.50 17.81 -11.40
CA THR A 31 -42.42 16.58 -10.61
C THR A 31 -41.10 16.48 -9.85
N GLY A 32 -41.15 16.05 -8.59
CA GLY A 32 -39.98 15.77 -7.75
C GLY A 32 -39.76 16.77 -6.62
N SER A 33 -38.67 16.57 -5.88
CA SER A 33 -38.25 17.48 -4.82
C SER A 33 -37.68 18.80 -5.38
N VAL A 34 -37.45 19.77 -4.49
CA VAL A 34 -36.85 21.08 -4.84
C VAL A 34 -35.55 20.91 -5.62
N GLU A 35 -34.71 19.94 -5.23
CA GLU A 35 -33.40 19.73 -5.82
C GLU A 35 -33.49 18.99 -7.16
N THR A 36 -34.43 18.04 -7.32
CA THR A 36 -34.69 17.40 -8.62
C THR A 36 -35.22 18.40 -9.64
N LEU A 37 -36.13 19.29 -9.23
CA LEU A 37 -36.64 20.35 -10.10
C LEU A 37 -35.52 21.33 -10.48
N ARG A 38 -34.65 21.68 -9.54
CA ARG A 38 -33.49 22.54 -9.81
C ARG A 38 -32.50 21.87 -10.76
N ALA A 39 -32.15 20.61 -10.55
CA ALA A 39 -31.26 19.86 -11.44
C ALA A 39 -31.82 19.81 -12.87
N ARG A 40 -33.13 19.56 -13.03
CA ARG A 40 -33.81 19.60 -14.32
C ARG A 40 -33.74 20.98 -14.98
N LEU A 41 -33.96 22.06 -14.23
CA LEU A 41 -33.86 23.42 -14.75
C LEU A 41 -32.42 23.77 -15.16
N ILE A 42 -31.41 23.36 -14.38
CA ILE A 42 -30.00 23.55 -14.74
C ILE A 42 -29.66 22.75 -16.01
N GLN A 43 -30.13 21.51 -16.12
CA GLN A 43 -29.94 20.69 -17.31
C GLN A 43 -30.50 21.36 -18.57
N HIS A 44 -31.75 21.85 -18.52
CA HIS A 44 -32.41 22.38 -19.72
C HIS A 44 -32.08 23.84 -20.06
N LEU A 45 -31.75 24.68 -19.06
CA LEU A 45 -31.54 26.12 -19.27
C LEU A 45 -30.07 26.52 -19.35
N ILE A 46 -29.18 25.68 -18.82
CA ILE A 46 -27.77 26.03 -18.61
C ILE A 46 -26.86 25.05 -19.36
N LEU A 47 -27.17 23.76 -19.26
CA LEU A 47 -26.42 22.67 -19.89
C LEU A 47 -27.20 22.08 -21.08
N ASP A 48 -27.86 22.94 -21.85
CA ASP A 48 -28.63 22.61 -23.05
C ASP A 48 -27.78 21.96 -24.15
N GLU A 49 -26.48 22.27 -24.18
CA GLU A 49 -25.50 21.74 -25.14
C GLU A 49 -24.93 20.37 -24.74
N TRP A 50 -25.17 19.88 -23.52
CA TRP A 50 -24.58 18.64 -23.00
C TRP A 50 -25.56 17.47 -23.05
N ASP A 51 -25.11 16.34 -23.60
CA ASP A 51 -25.88 15.09 -23.54
C ASP A 51 -25.73 14.44 -22.15
N LEU A 52 -26.71 14.69 -21.29
CA LEU A 52 -26.79 14.14 -19.93
C LEU A 52 -27.69 12.89 -19.84
N SER A 53 -27.93 12.21 -20.97
CA SER A 53 -28.57 10.88 -20.97
C SER A 53 -27.68 9.83 -20.28
N PRO A 54 -28.22 8.66 -19.87
CA PRO A 54 -27.41 7.59 -19.26
C PRO A 54 -26.25 7.13 -20.15
N GLU A 55 -26.44 7.15 -21.47
CA GLU A 55 -25.40 6.80 -22.46
C GLU A 55 -24.42 7.97 -22.65
N GLY A 56 -24.92 9.21 -22.71
CA GLY A 56 -24.10 10.42 -22.78
C GLY A 56 -23.14 10.55 -21.60
N ILE A 57 -23.60 10.26 -20.36
CA ILE A 57 -22.77 10.29 -19.15
C ILE A 57 -21.59 9.30 -19.23
N GLY A 58 -21.77 8.18 -19.92
CA GLY A 58 -20.72 7.18 -20.16
C GLY A 58 -19.61 7.66 -21.09
N ASN A 59 -19.89 8.64 -21.95
CA ASN A 59 -18.92 9.16 -22.92
C ASN A 59 -18.16 10.40 -22.43
N LEU A 60 -18.58 11.00 -21.30
CA LEU A 60 -17.94 12.20 -20.75
C LEU A 60 -16.53 11.92 -20.19
N MET A 61 -15.60 12.84 -20.44
CA MET A 61 -14.25 12.82 -19.90
C MET A 61 -14.23 13.20 -18.41
N ASN A 62 -13.18 12.80 -17.69
CA ASN A 62 -13.07 13.03 -16.25
C ASN A 62 -13.07 14.53 -15.86
N ASN A 63 -12.48 15.37 -16.71
CA ASN A 63 -12.41 16.82 -16.50
C ASN A 63 -13.81 17.46 -16.66
N GLU A 64 -14.51 17.11 -17.74
CA GLU A 64 -15.87 17.56 -18.04
C GLU A 64 -16.86 17.17 -16.93
N LEU A 65 -16.78 15.93 -16.42
CA LEU A 65 -17.58 15.50 -15.28
C LEU A 65 -17.31 16.36 -14.03
N GLY A 66 -16.06 16.74 -13.78
CA GLY A 66 -15.70 17.62 -12.65
C GLY A 66 -16.28 19.04 -12.79
N GLU A 67 -16.38 19.55 -14.02
CA GLU A 67 -16.99 20.83 -14.33
C GLU A 67 -18.50 20.78 -14.16
N LEU A 68 -19.17 19.81 -14.78
CA LEU A 68 -20.61 19.56 -14.70
C LEU A 68 -21.09 19.37 -13.25
N LEU A 69 -20.41 18.51 -12.48
CA LEU A 69 -20.70 18.34 -11.04
C LEU A 69 -20.59 19.66 -10.25
N GLY A 70 -19.74 20.58 -10.73
CA GLY A 70 -19.62 21.92 -10.18
C GLY A 70 -20.80 22.84 -10.50
N VAL A 71 -21.33 22.76 -11.72
CA VAL A 71 -22.52 23.51 -12.17
C VAL A 71 -23.79 23.00 -11.49
N PHE A 72 -23.85 21.73 -11.11
CA PHE A 72 -24.90 21.22 -10.24
C PHE A 72 -24.67 21.53 -8.76
N GLY A 73 -23.51 22.07 -8.40
CA GLY A 73 -23.19 22.42 -7.02
C GLY A 73 -23.03 21.22 -6.08
N ILE A 74 -22.64 20.06 -6.62
CA ILE A 74 -22.41 18.80 -5.91
C ILE A 74 -20.90 18.49 -5.79
N LYS A 75 -20.53 17.36 -5.18
CA LYS A 75 -19.12 17.02 -4.92
C LYS A 75 -18.39 16.70 -6.23
N LYS A 76 -17.25 17.37 -6.49
CA LYS A 76 -16.42 17.20 -7.70
C LYS A 76 -15.37 16.08 -7.60
N SER A 77 -14.98 15.68 -6.38
CA SER A 77 -13.90 14.72 -6.15
C SER A 77 -14.35 13.26 -6.25
N GLY A 78 -13.46 12.38 -6.68
CA GLY A 78 -13.70 10.94 -6.87
C GLY A 78 -13.08 10.42 -8.17
N SER A 79 -13.05 9.08 -8.31
CA SER A 79 -12.69 8.38 -9.55
C SER A 79 -13.70 8.67 -10.66
N LEU A 80 -13.35 8.39 -11.92
CA LEU A 80 -14.23 8.56 -13.08
C LEU A 80 -15.60 7.90 -12.86
N ARG A 81 -15.58 6.63 -12.45
CA ARG A 81 -16.77 5.84 -12.09
C ARG A 81 -17.60 6.49 -10.98
N ALA A 82 -16.95 6.92 -9.89
CA ALA A 82 -17.65 7.58 -8.78
C ALA A 82 -18.29 8.92 -9.18
N ARG A 83 -17.68 9.67 -10.13
CA ARG A 83 -18.25 10.91 -10.67
C ARG A 83 -19.45 10.64 -11.58
N ARG A 84 -19.38 9.62 -12.45
CA ARG A 84 -20.49 9.19 -13.32
C ARG A 84 -21.70 8.73 -12.51
N GLN A 85 -21.48 7.83 -11.55
CA GLN A 85 -22.54 7.36 -10.65
C GLN A 85 -23.23 8.52 -9.94
N ARG A 86 -22.46 9.49 -9.43
CA ARG A 86 -22.99 10.67 -8.74
C ARG A 86 -23.82 11.57 -9.64
N LEU A 87 -23.34 11.83 -10.86
CA LEU A 87 -24.06 12.65 -11.83
C LEU A 87 -25.38 11.98 -12.24
N TYR A 88 -25.32 10.67 -12.54
CA TYR A 88 -26.51 9.88 -12.87
C TYR A 88 -27.55 9.90 -11.73
N LEU A 89 -27.12 9.63 -10.49
CA LEU A 89 -27.99 9.65 -9.32
C LEU A 89 -28.63 11.03 -9.11
N HIS A 90 -27.87 12.11 -9.30
CA HIS A 90 -28.37 13.47 -9.12
C HIS A 90 -29.45 13.89 -10.13
N LEU A 91 -29.34 13.41 -11.37
CA LEU A 91 -30.26 13.75 -12.45
C LEU A 91 -31.53 12.90 -12.43
N ASN A 92 -31.38 11.59 -12.18
CA ASN A 92 -32.46 10.62 -12.40
C ASN A 92 -33.19 10.20 -11.12
N HIS A 93 -32.57 10.37 -9.95
CA HIS A 93 -33.11 9.91 -8.68
C HIS A 93 -33.28 11.03 -7.65
N ASP A 94 -34.20 10.80 -6.70
CA ASP A 94 -34.39 11.70 -5.56
C ASP A 94 -33.72 11.09 -4.33
N ALA A 95 -32.76 11.81 -3.74
CA ALA A 95 -32.01 11.38 -2.57
C ALA A 95 -32.89 11.11 -1.34
N LYS A 96 -34.13 11.63 -1.32
CA LYS A 96 -35.10 11.31 -0.25
C LYS A 96 -35.91 10.04 -0.49
N ARG A 97 -35.97 9.56 -1.73
CA ARG A 97 -36.77 8.39 -2.10
C ARG A 97 -35.92 7.15 -2.31
N LEU A 98 -34.72 7.32 -2.86
CA LEU A 98 -33.80 6.23 -3.12
C LEU A 98 -32.86 6.02 -1.93
N ILE A 99 -33.38 5.33 -0.90
CA ILE A 99 -32.69 4.96 0.34
C ILE A 99 -32.43 3.44 0.30
N PRO A 100 -31.39 2.91 0.98
CA PRO A 100 -31.16 1.45 1.02
C PRO A 100 -32.41 0.61 1.34
N GLU A 101 -33.26 1.07 2.25
CA GLU A 101 -34.54 0.43 2.62
C GLU A 101 -35.56 0.37 1.47
N SER A 102 -35.51 1.33 0.53
CA SER A 102 -36.41 1.36 -0.63
C SER A 102 -36.03 0.34 -1.69
N LEU A 103 -34.78 -0.16 -1.68
CA LEU A 103 -34.28 -1.10 -2.69
C LEU A 103 -34.91 -2.50 -2.55
N ASP A 104 -35.39 -2.88 -1.35
CA ASP A 104 -36.05 -4.17 -1.10
C ASP A 104 -37.32 -4.33 -1.96
N SER A 105 -38.02 -3.21 -2.19
CA SER A 105 -39.25 -3.14 -2.98
C SER A 105 -39.04 -3.26 -4.48
N MET A 106 -37.81 -3.08 -4.98
CA MET A 106 -37.51 -3.11 -6.41
C MET A 106 -37.46 -4.55 -6.95
N THR A 107 -37.78 -4.71 -8.23
CA THR A 107 -37.68 -6.02 -8.89
C THR A 107 -36.23 -6.35 -9.23
N ARG A 108 -35.95 -7.64 -9.51
CA ARG A 108 -34.61 -8.06 -9.93
C ARG A 108 -34.16 -7.33 -11.20
N ASP A 109 -35.07 -7.16 -12.15
CA ASP A 109 -34.76 -6.57 -13.45
C ASP A 109 -34.49 -5.06 -13.35
N GLU A 110 -35.19 -4.36 -12.44
CA GLU A 110 -34.90 -2.96 -12.11
C GLU A 110 -33.52 -2.81 -11.45
N LEU A 111 -33.18 -3.69 -10.49
CA LEU A 111 -31.86 -3.70 -9.86
C LEU A 111 -30.76 -4.04 -10.87
N HIS A 112 -31.03 -4.93 -11.82
CA HIS A 112 -30.12 -5.27 -12.90
C HIS A 112 -29.89 -4.09 -13.84
N ALA A 113 -30.96 -3.37 -14.23
CA ALA A 113 -30.85 -2.14 -15.02
C ALA A 113 -30.04 -1.06 -14.28
N MET A 114 -30.25 -0.90 -12.98
CA MET A 114 -29.44 0.00 -12.16
C MET A 114 -27.96 -0.43 -12.10
N CYS A 115 -27.68 -1.71 -11.92
CA CYS A 115 -26.30 -2.23 -11.93
C CYS A 115 -25.62 -1.97 -13.28
N LYS A 116 -26.34 -2.13 -14.40
CA LYS A 116 -25.84 -1.83 -15.74
C LYS A 116 -25.40 -0.37 -15.86
N ILE A 117 -26.23 0.56 -15.39
CA ILE A 117 -25.95 1.99 -15.51
C ILE A 117 -24.88 2.46 -14.52
N LEU A 118 -24.83 1.87 -13.32
CA LEU A 118 -23.81 2.19 -12.31
C LEU A 118 -22.46 1.49 -12.55
N GLU A 119 -22.29 0.83 -13.70
CA GLU A 119 -21.09 0.07 -14.10
C GLU A 119 -20.74 -1.00 -13.04
N LEU A 120 -21.73 -1.69 -12.46
CA LEU A 120 -21.56 -2.75 -11.45
C LEU A 120 -21.64 -4.15 -12.09
N PRO A 121 -21.04 -5.19 -11.47
CA PRO A 121 -21.19 -6.55 -11.95
C PRO A 121 -22.67 -6.96 -11.96
N LEU A 122 -23.10 -7.58 -13.07
CA LEU A 122 -24.50 -7.92 -13.36
C LEU A 122 -24.91 -9.31 -12.84
N SER A 123 -23.95 -10.15 -12.45
CA SER A 123 -24.18 -11.52 -12.01
C SER A 123 -24.67 -11.60 -10.56
N GLY A 124 -25.59 -12.54 -10.28
CA GLY A 124 -26.01 -12.88 -8.92
C GLY A 124 -27.53 -12.83 -8.68
N ALA A 125 -27.93 -13.24 -7.48
CA ALA A 125 -29.32 -13.20 -7.04
C ALA A 125 -29.80 -11.76 -6.75
N LYS A 126 -31.11 -11.56 -6.63
CA LYS A 126 -31.72 -10.23 -6.31
C LYS A 126 -31.03 -9.57 -5.11
N GLN A 127 -30.74 -10.33 -4.05
CA GLN A 127 -30.06 -9.84 -2.83
C GLN A 127 -28.63 -9.35 -3.12
N THR A 128 -27.88 -10.04 -3.97
CA THR A 128 -26.52 -9.64 -4.36
C THR A 128 -26.53 -8.32 -5.13
N LEU A 129 -27.46 -8.15 -6.09
CA LEU A 129 -27.63 -6.90 -6.83
C LEU A 129 -28.05 -5.76 -5.91
N LEU A 130 -28.95 -6.04 -4.96
CA LEU A 130 -29.41 -5.08 -3.96
C LEU A 130 -28.26 -4.56 -3.10
N VAL A 131 -27.45 -5.46 -2.52
CA VAL A 131 -26.31 -5.08 -1.66
C VAL A 131 -25.31 -4.21 -2.43
N ARG A 132 -25.05 -4.52 -3.71
CA ARG A 132 -24.15 -3.71 -4.55
C ARG A 132 -24.69 -2.29 -4.79
N VAL A 133 -25.97 -2.17 -5.14
CA VAL A 133 -26.61 -0.86 -5.33
C VAL A 133 -26.64 -0.09 -4.00
N ALA A 134 -26.98 -0.75 -2.90
CA ALA A 134 -26.95 -0.18 -1.55
C ALA A 134 -25.54 0.34 -1.18
N GLY A 135 -24.50 -0.43 -1.52
CA GLY A 135 -23.11 -0.01 -1.34
C GLY A 135 -22.75 1.25 -2.12
N VAL A 136 -23.22 1.38 -3.37
CA VAL A 136 -23.04 2.62 -4.14
C VAL A 136 -23.77 3.79 -3.51
N LEU A 137 -25.02 3.61 -3.07
CA LEU A 137 -25.78 4.66 -2.38
C LEU A 137 -25.09 5.13 -1.09
N ALA A 138 -24.58 4.19 -0.29
CA ALA A 138 -23.83 4.49 0.93
C ALA A 138 -22.51 5.23 0.62
N SER A 139 -21.77 4.79 -0.41
CA SER A 139 -20.51 5.43 -0.82
C SER A 139 -20.70 6.86 -1.34
N GLN A 140 -21.87 7.14 -1.90
CA GLN A 140 -22.24 8.45 -2.44
C GLN A 140 -23.10 9.26 -1.46
N ASP A 141 -23.32 8.79 -0.23
CA ASP A 141 -24.16 9.51 0.73
C ASP A 141 -23.59 10.92 1.01
N GLY A 142 -24.49 11.90 1.02
CA GLY A 142 -24.15 13.33 1.10
C GLY A 142 -23.38 13.89 -0.11
N GLY A 143 -23.06 13.08 -1.13
CA GLY A 143 -22.31 13.47 -2.33
C GLY A 143 -23.18 13.99 -3.48
N TRP A 144 -24.45 13.58 -3.55
CA TRP A 144 -25.43 13.97 -4.57
C TRP A 144 -26.74 14.44 -3.93
N GLY A 145 -27.65 15.01 -4.74
CA GLY A 145 -29.00 15.37 -4.29
C GLY A 145 -29.12 16.65 -3.46
N LYS A 146 -28.04 17.16 -2.85
CA LYS A 146 -28.03 18.45 -2.13
C LYS A 146 -27.02 19.42 -2.72
N VAL A 147 -27.50 20.55 -3.24
CA VAL A 147 -26.64 21.66 -3.67
C VAL A 147 -25.93 22.30 -2.46
N LYS A 148 -24.62 22.57 -2.59
CA LYS A 148 -23.80 23.24 -1.56
C LYS A 148 -24.44 24.54 -1.06
N LYS A 149 -24.54 24.69 0.27
CA LYS A 149 -25.10 25.89 0.95
C LYS A 149 -24.40 27.19 0.56
N SER A 150 -23.11 27.13 0.21
CA SER A 150 -22.31 28.28 -0.22
C SER A 150 -22.81 28.90 -1.54
N LEU A 151 -23.41 28.11 -2.42
CA LEU A 151 -23.94 28.56 -3.71
C LEU A 151 -25.31 29.24 -3.58
N ARG A 152 -25.96 29.13 -2.40
CA ARG A 152 -27.22 29.80 -2.08
C ARG A 152 -27.03 31.22 -1.54
N ARG A 153 -25.78 31.68 -1.36
CA ARG A 153 -25.45 33.05 -0.97
C ARG A 153 -25.11 33.87 -2.21
N PRO A 154 -25.58 35.12 -2.34
CA PRO A 154 -25.26 35.94 -3.49
C PRO A 154 -23.75 36.19 -3.55
N ARG A 155 -23.12 35.86 -4.69
CA ARG A 155 -21.72 36.17 -5.00
C ARG A 155 -21.68 36.94 -6.31
N SER A 156 -20.86 37.97 -6.36
CA SER A 156 -20.73 38.92 -7.48
C SER A 156 -19.92 38.41 -8.68
N ASN A 157 -19.36 37.20 -8.63
CA ASN A 157 -18.46 36.71 -9.68
C ASN A 157 -19.02 35.42 -10.32
N ALA A 158 -19.55 35.56 -11.53
CA ALA A 158 -19.93 34.44 -12.38
C ALA A 158 -18.67 33.68 -12.83
N LYS A 159 -18.61 32.37 -12.59
CA LYS A 159 -17.60 31.49 -13.20
C LYS A 159 -18.00 31.23 -14.66
N ALA A 160 -17.02 31.18 -15.56
CA ALA A 160 -17.23 30.73 -16.93
C ALA A 160 -17.89 29.35 -16.95
N LEU A 161 -18.94 29.21 -17.75
CA LEU A 161 -19.67 27.94 -17.89
C LEU A 161 -18.92 26.99 -18.84
N PRO A 162 -19.04 25.67 -18.62
CA PRO A 162 -18.40 24.68 -19.47
C PRO A 162 -19.15 24.54 -20.81
N SER A 163 -18.41 24.58 -21.92
CA SER A 163 -18.90 24.30 -23.28
C SER A 163 -18.24 23.02 -23.81
N PRO A 164 -18.95 22.18 -24.59
CA PRO A 164 -18.38 20.96 -25.16
C PRO A 164 -17.24 21.31 -26.15
N ALA A 165 -16.13 20.60 -26.09
CA ALA A 165 -15.01 20.80 -27.00
C ALA A 165 -15.38 20.33 -28.43
N SER A 166 -15.18 21.19 -29.44
CA SER A 166 -15.43 20.84 -30.85
C SER A 166 -14.53 19.68 -31.32
N PRO A 167 -15.09 18.68 -32.03
CA PRO A 167 -14.32 17.52 -32.47
C PRO A 167 -13.42 17.86 -33.67
N VAL A 168 -12.13 17.54 -33.56
CA VAL A 168 -11.16 17.58 -34.65
C VAL A 168 -11.30 16.27 -35.46
N PRO A 169 -11.36 16.30 -36.81
CA PRO A 169 -11.62 15.10 -37.60
C PRO A 169 -10.30 14.37 -37.94
N LYS A 170 -10.23 13.07 -37.64
CA LYS A 170 -9.25 12.12 -38.21
C LYS A 170 -9.67 10.66 -37.90
N PRO A 171 -9.19 9.69 -38.69
CA PRO A 171 -9.93 9.05 -39.76
C PRO A 171 -10.58 7.74 -39.34
N SER A 172 -11.50 7.29 -40.19
CA SER A 172 -12.18 6.00 -40.16
C SER A 172 -11.24 4.81 -39.90
N GLU A 173 -11.36 4.23 -38.71
CA GLU A 173 -11.01 2.84 -38.43
C GLU A 173 -12.30 2.01 -38.35
N PRO A 174 -12.27 0.75 -38.81
CA PRO A 174 -13.47 -0.04 -39.03
C PRO A 174 -14.18 -0.33 -37.71
N LYS A 175 -15.52 -0.38 -37.78
CA LYS A 175 -16.37 -0.83 -36.68
C LYS A 175 -16.06 -2.30 -36.36
N THR A 176 -15.14 -2.57 -35.45
CA THR A 176 -15.11 -3.84 -34.72
C THR A 176 -15.87 -3.65 -33.42
N ASN A 177 -16.92 -4.44 -33.24
CA ASN A 177 -17.65 -4.51 -31.99
C ASN A 177 -16.70 -5.13 -30.95
N PRO A 178 -16.25 -4.40 -29.90
CA PRO A 178 -15.27 -4.91 -28.95
C PRO A 178 -15.76 -6.17 -28.22
N THR A 179 -17.08 -6.38 -28.15
CA THR A 179 -17.69 -7.58 -27.55
C THR A 179 -17.40 -8.86 -28.34
N HIS A 180 -17.29 -8.80 -29.67
CA HIS A 180 -17.08 -10.00 -30.49
C HIS A 180 -15.65 -10.51 -30.38
N ASP A 181 -14.68 -9.60 -30.36
CA ASP A 181 -13.25 -9.95 -30.23
C ASP A 181 -12.95 -10.55 -28.84
N HIS A 182 -13.61 -10.07 -27.78
CA HIS A 182 -13.47 -10.65 -26.43
C HIS A 182 -14.13 -12.03 -26.32
N GLU A 183 -15.29 -12.25 -26.94
CA GLU A 183 -15.96 -13.56 -26.96
C GLU A 183 -15.13 -14.60 -27.74
N ALA A 184 -14.60 -14.23 -28.91
CA ALA A 184 -13.74 -15.11 -29.71
C ALA A 184 -12.44 -15.51 -28.97
N VAL A 185 -11.85 -14.57 -28.23
CA VAL A 185 -10.64 -14.83 -27.41
C VAL A 185 -10.93 -15.76 -26.24
N ILE A 186 -12.11 -15.64 -25.62
CA ILE A 186 -12.53 -16.53 -24.53
C ILE A 186 -12.77 -17.95 -25.07
N GLU A 187 -13.48 -18.08 -26.20
CA GLU A 187 -13.77 -19.40 -26.81
C GLU A 187 -12.49 -20.12 -27.25
N ALA A 188 -11.53 -19.40 -27.85
CA ALA A 188 -10.25 -19.97 -28.24
C ALA A 188 -9.38 -20.39 -27.02
N ALA A 189 -9.42 -19.59 -25.94
CA ALA A 189 -8.71 -19.93 -24.70
C ALA A 189 -9.32 -21.17 -24.02
N GLU A 190 -10.65 -21.29 -24.00
CA GLU A 190 -11.36 -22.45 -23.44
C GLU A 190 -11.07 -23.73 -24.25
N HIS A 191 -11.03 -23.62 -25.59
CA HIS A 191 -10.65 -24.75 -26.45
C HIS A 191 -9.20 -25.18 -26.18
N PHE A 192 -8.27 -24.23 -26.12
CA PHE A 192 -6.86 -24.52 -25.87
C PHE A 192 -6.61 -25.20 -24.52
N VAL A 193 -7.28 -24.73 -23.45
CA VAL A 193 -7.24 -25.36 -22.12
C VAL A 193 -7.79 -26.79 -22.18
N SER A 194 -8.87 -27.01 -22.94
CA SER A 194 -9.46 -28.35 -23.07
C SER A 194 -8.56 -29.36 -23.79
N GLU A 195 -7.70 -28.89 -24.69
CA GLU A 195 -6.72 -29.73 -25.41
C GLU A 195 -5.47 -30.03 -24.59
N HIS A 196 -5.16 -29.22 -23.57
CA HIS A 196 -3.96 -29.34 -22.73
C HIS A 196 -4.29 -29.56 -21.24
N PRO A 197 -4.84 -30.74 -20.87
CA PRO A 197 -5.25 -31.04 -19.49
C PRO A 197 -4.10 -31.23 -18.50
N GLU A 198 -2.89 -31.55 -18.95
CA GLU A 198 -1.69 -31.67 -18.10
C GLU A 198 -0.91 -30.34 -18.00
N GLY A 199 -1.49 -29.24 -18.49
CA GLY A 199 -0.84 -27.95 -18.65
C GLY A 199 -0.19 -27.79 -20.03
N TRP A 200 0.18 -26.55 -20.37
CA TRP A 200 0.82 -26.19 -21.64
C TRP A 200 2.15 -25.48 -21.40
N THR A 201 3.04 -25.57 -22.38
CA THR A 201 4.34 -24.90 -22.38
C THR A 201 4.24 -23.46 -22.86
N PHE A 202 5.25 -22.65 -22.55
CA PHE A 202 5.32 -21.25 -23.02
C PHE A 202 5.34 -21.16 -24.55
N GLU A 203 5.91 -22.15 -25.24
CA GLU A 203 5.96 -22.20 -26.70
C GLU A 203 4.54 -22.38 -27.28
N GLU A 204 3.75 -23.31 -26.74
CA GLU A 204 2.35 -23.55 -27.13
C GLU A 204 1.45 -22.33 -26.83
N GLU A 205 1.68 -21.64 -25.70
CA GLU A 205 0.97 -20.40 -25.36
C GLU A 205 1.33 -19.23 -26.30
N THR A 206 2.57 -19.21 -26.81
CA THR A 206 3.00 -18.22 -27.80
C THR A 206 2.42 -18.53 -29.19
N GLU A 207 2.29 -19.80 -29.56
CA GLU A 207 1.65 -20.23 -30.79
C GLU A 207 0.18 -19.80 -30.82
N LEU A 208 -0.58 -20.07 -29.74
CA LEU A 208 -1.96 -19.60 -29.60
C LEU A 208 -2.09 -18.08 -29.79
N ARG A 209 -1.17 -17.31 -29.19
CA ARG A 209 -1.14 -15.85 -29.37
C ARG A 209 -0.79 -15.44 -30.80
N THR A 210 0.04 -16.20 -31.51
CA THR A 210 0.31 -15.89 -32.92
C THR A 210 -0.85 -16.26 -33.84
N GLU A 211 -1.60 -17.32 -33.54
CA GLU A 211 -2.77 -17.74 -34.31
C GLU A 211 -3.91 -16.73 -34.18
N LEU A 212 -4.24 -16.34 -32.94
CA LEU A 212 -5.24 -15.30 -32.67
C LEU A 212 -4.87 -13.95 -33.33
N ALA A 213 -3.56 -13.65 -33.47
CA ALA A 213 -3.10 -12.44 -34.15
C ALA A 213 -3.25 -12.54 -35.67
N GLN A 214 -3.10 -13.73 -36.25
CA GLN A 214 -3.34 -14.00 -37.67
C GLN A 214 -4.83 -13.97 -38.03
N GLU A 215 -5.71 -14.34 -37.09
CA GLU A 215 -7.18 -14.23 -37.23
C GLU A 215 -7.70 -12.78 -37.17
N GLY A 216 -6.81 -11.80 -36.96
CA GLY A 216 -7.14 -10.37 -36.98
C GLY A 216 -7.55 -9.81 -35.63
N ILE A 217 -7.38 -10.56 -34.54
CA ILE A 217 -7.66 -10.10 -33.18
C ILE A 217 -6.44 -9.32 -32.65
N PRO A 218 -6.60 -8.06 -32.22
CA PRO A 218 -5.46 -7.24 -31.78
C PRO A 218 -5.04 -7.57 -30.33
N ILE A 219 -4.36 -8.70 -30.14
CA ILE A 219 -3.87 -9.20 -28.82
C ILE A 219 -2.89 -8.24 -28.16
N SER A 220 -2.20 -7.40 -28.93
CA SER A 220 -1.31 -6.36 -28.40
C SER A 220 -2.03 -5.24 -27.63
N LYS A 221 -3.38 -5.17 -27.71
CA LYS A 221 -4.17 -4.24 -26.90
C LYS A 221 -4.34 -4.80 -25.49
N ALA A 222 -3.89 -4.02 -24.50
CA ALA A 222 -3.97 -4.33 -23.08
C ALA A 222 -5.29 -4.98 -22.59
N PRO A 223 -6.51 -4.53 -23.01
CA PRO A 223 -7.75 -5.18 -22.56
C PRO A 223 -7.93 -6.60 -23.11
N ILE A 224 -7.49 -6.88 -24.33
CA ILE A 224 -7.65 -8.19 -24.98
C ILE A 224 -6.61 -9.18 -24.45
N ALA A 225 -5.37 -8.71 -24.24
CA ALA A 225 -4.34 -9.48 -23.54
C ALA A 225 -4.79 -9.87 -22.13
N SER A 226 -5.37 -8.94 -21.37
CA SER A 226 -5.88 -9.25 -20.03
C SER A 226 -7.03 -10.25 -20.05
N THR A 227 -7.92 -10.20 -21.06
CA THR A 227 -9.00 -11.19 -21.17
C THR A 227 -8.49 -12.57 -21.56
N LEU A 228 -7.47 -12.66 -22.42
CA LEU A 228 -6.82 -13.93 -22.75
C LEU A 228 -6.14 -14.54 -21.52
N ASP A 229 -5.37 -13.74 -20.79
CA ASP A 229 -4.66 -14.19 -19.59
C ASP A 229 -5.61 -14.57 -18.44
N GLU A 230 -6.79 -13.94 -18.38
CA GLU A 230 -7.83 -14.27 -17.40
C GLU A 230 -8.64 -15.51 -17.82
N ALA A 231 -8.87 -15.71 -19.11
CA ALA A 231 -9.52 -16.92 -19.65
C ALA A 231 -8.64 -18.17 -19.50
N LEU A 232 -7.34 -18.06 -19.83
CA LEU A 232 -6.36 -19.13 -19.59
C LEU A 232 -6.26 -19.49 -18.10
N ARG A 233 -6.32 -18.47 -17.21
CA ARG A 233 -6.34 -18.71 -15.75
C ARG A 233 -7.63 -19.36 -15.27
N LYS A 234 -8.79 -18.96 -15.79
CA LYS A 234 -10.08 -19.57 -15.40
C LYS A 234 -10.16 -21.04 -15.78
N GLY A 235 -9.67 -21.40 -16.96
CA GLY A 235 -9.62 -22.79 -17.39
C GLY A 235 -8.71 -23.68 -16.53
N GLY A 236 -7.66 -23.10 -15.93
CA GLY A 236 -6.75 -23.82 -15.01
C GLY A 236 -7.29 -24.03 -13.59
N ILE A 237 -8.49 -23.54 -13.24
CA ILE A 237 -8.97 -23.51 -11.85
C ILE A 237 -10.01 -24.61 -11.54
N GLU A 238 -10.52 -25.37 -12.52
CA GLU A 238 -11.56 -26.38 -12.22
C GLU A 238 -11.08 -27.68 -11.56
N GLU A 239 -9.79 -27.84 -11.21
CA GLU A 239 -9.35 -29.03 -10.44
C GLU A 239 -8.44 -28.80 -9.21
N THR A 240 -8.19 -27.56 -8.76
CA THR A 240 -7.24 -27.36 -7.64
C THR A 240 -7.74 -26.62 -6.39
N ASP A 241 -8.96 -26.09 -6.35
CA ASP A 241 -9.43 -25.37 -5.16
C ASP A 241 -10.88 -25.71 -4.78
N LEU A 242 -11.13 -26.98 -4.45
CA LEU A 242 -12.13 -27.28 -3.43
C LEU A 242 -11.48 -27.02 -2.08
N ALA A 243 -11.85 -25.86 -1.51
CA ALA A 243 -11.58 -25.44 -0.15
C ALA A 243 -11.38 -26.61 0.84
N GLU A 244 -10.12 -26.95 1.09
CA GLU A 244 -9.74 -27.49 2.39
C GLU A 244 -9.84 -26.32 3.37
N ALA A 245 -10.97 -26.24 4.07
CA ALA A 245 -10.89 -25.81 5.47
C ALA A 245 -9.70 -26.56 6.07
N PRO A 246 -8.80 -25.90 6.83
CA PRO A 246 -7.57 -26.54 7.31
C PRO A 246 -7.98 -27.90 7.87
N SER A 247 -7.50 -28.96 7.20
CA SER A 247 -7.84 -30.29 7.67
C SER A 247 -7.30 -30.31 9.09
N MET A 248 -8.22 -30.36 10.05
CA MET A 248 -7.86 -30.84 11.36
C MET A 248 -7.29 -32.21 11.07
N VAL A 249 -5.96 -32.31 11.03
CA VAL A 249 -5.29 -33.54 11.42
C VAL A 249 -5.79 -33.71 12.84
N GLN A 250 -6.89 -34.45 12.96
CA GLN A 250 -7.35 -35.01 14.21
C GLN A 250 -6.21 -35.93 14.61
N VAL A 251 -5.21 -35.37 15.28
CA VAL A 251 -4.44 -36.13 16.25
C VAL A 251 -5.54 -36.60 17.19
N ALA A 252 -5.95 -37.84 16.98
CA ALA A 252 -6.93 -38.52 17.80
C ALA A 252 -6.57 -38.17 19.25
N GLU A 253 -7.55 -37.70 20.03
CA GLU A 253 -7.37 -37.46 21.46
C GLU A 253 -6.46 -38.54 22.00
N ALA A 254 -5.24 -38.17 22.38
CA ALA A 254 -4.26 -39.10 22.88
C ALA A 254 -4.91 -39.71 24.12
N GLY A 255 -5.44 -40.92 23.98
CA GLY A 255 -6.08 -41.63 25.05
C GLY A 255 -4.99 -41.93 26.05
N LYS A 256 -4.84 -41.05 27.07
CA LYS A 256 -3.86 -41.13 28.18
C LYS A 256 -2.82 -42.21 27.94
N GLU A 257 -1.89 -41.98 27.01
CA GLU A 257 -0.72 -42.84 26.95
C GLU A 257 0.04 -42.59 28.25
N GLU A 258 0.23 -43.63 29.05
CA GLU A 258 1.08 -43.57 30.23
C GLU A 258 2.51 -43.38 29.71
N HIS A 259 2.94 -42.12 29.65
CA HIS A 259 4.28 -41.76 29.26
C HIS A 259 5.25 -42.21 30.36
N THR A 260 6.45 -42.61 29.97
CA THR A 260 7.51 -42.88 30.95
C THR A 260 7.81 -41.62 31.76
N LEU A 261 8.20 -41.77 33.03
CA LEU A 261 8.51 -40.65 33.95
C LEU A 261 9.49 -39.63 33.34
N GLU A 262 10.42 -40.08 32.50
CA GLU A 262 11.35 -39.21 31.78
C GLU A 262 10.66 -38.34 30.72
N VAL A 263 9.72 -38.90 29.96
CA VAL A 263 8.95 -38.17 28.95
C VAL A 263 7.96 -37.21 29.62
N GLU A 264 7.34 -37.60 30.73
CA GLU A 264 6.49 -36.69 31.52
C GLU A 264 7.28 -35.50 32.07
N ALA A 265 8.51 -35.71 32.54
CA ALA A 265 9.38 -34.62 33.00
C ALA A 265 9.73 -33.65 31.85
N LEU A 266 10.01 -34.16 30.65
CA LEU A 266 10.26 -33.34 29.46
C LEU A 266 9.02 -32.57 29.02
N LEU A 267 7.84 -33.18 29.06
CA LEU A 267 6.56 -32.49 28.78
C LEU A 267 6.25 -31.41 29.82
N LEU A 268 6.66 -31.60 31.06
CA LEU A 268 6.49 -30.61 32.13
C LEU A 268 7.45 -29.42 31.95
N ASP A 269 8.68 -29.66 31.49
CA ASP A 269 9.63 -28.61 31.11
C ASP A 269 9.14 -27.80 29.90
N ILE A 270 8.59 -28.48 28.88
CA ILE A 270 7.94 -27.81 27.73
C ILE A 270 6.79 -26.93 28.19
N LYS A 271 5.93 -27.41 29.10
CA LYS A 271 4.84 -26.61 29.67
C LYS A 271 5.36 -25.41 30.45
N ALA A 272 6.49 -25.53 31.15
CA ALA A 272 7.10 -24.42 31.89
C ALA A 272 7.69 -23.36 30.95
N ARG A 273 8.23 -23.78 29.81
CA ARG A 273 8.88 -22.93 28.79
C ARG A 273 8.00 -22.68 27.55
N LEU A 274 6.70 -22.91 27.68
CA LEU A 274 5.71 -22.74 26.62
C LEU A 274 5.72 -21.33 26.01
N PRO A 275 5.92 -20.24 26.77
CA PRO A 275 6.04 -18.90 26.21
C PRO A 275 7.21 -18.72 25.22
N GLU A 276 8.33 -19.43 25.43
CA GLU A 276 9.48 -19.38 24.50
C GLU A 276 9.11 -20.04 23.16
N ILE A 277 8.38 -21.16 23.23
CA ILE A 277 7.90 -21.89 22.05
C ILE A 277 6.85 -21.07 21.31
N GLU A 278 5.92 -20.41 22.02
CA GLU A 278 4.92 -19.54 21.40
C GLU A 278 5.55 -18.33 20.72
N ALA A 279 6.56 -17.71 21.34
CA ALA A 279 7.25 -16.58 20.74
C ALA A 279 8.06 -17.00 19.49
N ALA A 280 8.83 -18.09 19.55
CA ALA A 280 9.53 -18.63 18.38
C ALA A 280 8.56 -19.13 17.29
N GLY A 281 7.42 -19.69 17.70
CA GLY A 281 6.36 -20.15 16.80
C GLY A 281 5.69 -19.01 16.04
N ARG A 282 5.51 -17.84 16.64
CA ARG A 282 4.99 -16.66 15.93
C ARG A 282 5.94 -16.16 14.85
N ASP A 283 7.25 -16.18 15.11
CA ASP A 283 8.26 -15.80 14.11
C ASP A 283 8.28 -16.81 12.94
N PHE A 284 8.11 -18.11 13.22
CA PHE A 284 7.93 -19.15 12.20
C PHE A 284 6.66 -18.91 11.36
N LEU A 285 5.52 -18.65 12.01
CA LEU A 285 4.22 -18.39 11.36
C LEU A 285 4.17 -17.07 10.57
N ALA A 286 5.17 -16.20 10.73
CA ALA A 286 5.31 -15.00 9.90
C ALA A 286 5.84 -15.33 8.50
N VAL A 287 6.59 -16.43 8.35
CA VAL A 287 7.27 -16.82 7.10
C VAL A 287 6.64 -18.07 6.47
N SER A 288 6.10 -18.97 7.29
CA SER A 288 5.62 -20.30 6.89
C SER A 288 4.31 -20.66 7.58
N THR A 289 3.70 -21.79 7.21
CA THR A 289 2.42 -22.29 7.76
C THR A 289 2.60 -23.68 8.35
N THR A 290 1.69 -24.11 9.23
CA THR A 290 1.77 -25.48 9.78
C THR A 290 1.40 -26.58 8.77
N SER A 291 0.86 -26.18 7.61
CA SER A 291 0.50 -27.07 6.50
C SER A 291 1.71 -27.66 5.78
N GLU A 292 2.87 -26.98 5.81
CA GLU A 292 4.12 -27.46 5.19
C GLU A 292 4.91 -28.34 6.17
N PRO A 293 4.94 -29.68 5.96
CA PRO A 293 5.51 -30.60 6.95
C PRO A 293 7.03 -30.49 7.06
N ASP A 294 7.71 -30.15 5.96
CA ASP A 294 9.17 -30.05 5.90
C ASP A 294 9.67 -28.83 6.70
N ASP A 295 9.02 -27.67 6.52
CA ASP A 295 9.32 -26.44 7.25
C ASP A 295 9.00 -26.59 8.73
N LEU A 296 7.86 -27.21 9.05
CA LEU A 296 7.47 -27.53 10.43
C LEU A 296 8.53 -28.42 11.12
N GLN A 297 9.02 -29.44 10.43
CA GLN A 297 10.06 -30.33 10.97
C GLN A 297 11.39 -29.59 11.16
N ALA A 298 11.76 -28.70 10.22
CA ALA A 298 12.96 -27.87 10.34
C ALA A 298 12.87 -26.92 11.54
N PHE A 299 11.70 -26.30 11.77
CA PHE A 299 11.46 -25.48 12.96
C PHE A 299 11.57 -26.28 14.25
N ILE A 300 10.90 -27.42 14.34
CA ILE A 300 10.98 -28.29 15.53
C ILE A 300 12.45 -28.69 15.79
N GLN A 301 13.23 -29.00 14.76
CA GLN A 301 14.64 -29.33 14.91
C GLN A 301 15.49 -28.13 15.36
N SER A 302 15.12 -26.90 14.97
CA SER A 302 15.81 -25.68 15.42
C SER A 302 15.69 -25.45 16.93
N LEU A 303 14.58 -25.90 17.55
CA LEU A 303 14.37 -25.81 19.00
C LEU A 303 15.34 -26.66 19.81
N LYS A 304 16.05 -27.61 19.18
CA LYS A 304 17.15 -28.35 19.81
C LYS A 304 18.26 -27.43 20.29
N SER A 305 18.56 -26.37 19.53
CA SER A 305 19.56 -25.36 19.92
C SER A 305 19.14 -24.55 21.15
N HIS A 306 17.84 -24.49 21.43
CA HIS A 306 17.24 -23.81 22.58
C HIS A 306 17.10 -24.75 23.80
N GLY A 307 17.64 -25.97 23.72
CA GLY A 307 17.67 -26.94 24.82
C GLY A 307 16.41 -27.80 24.95
N PHE A 308 15.53 -27.83 23.95
CA PHE A 308 14.38 -28.73 23.94
C PHE A 308 14.77 -30.13 23.43
N ALA A 309 14.24 -31.18 24.07
CA ALA A 309 14.49 -32.57 23.68
C ALA A 309 13.62 -32.97 22.48
N THR A 310 13.92 -32.40 21.31
CA THR A 310 13.18 -32.59 20.05
C THR A 310 13.35 -33.98 19.45
N ASP A 311 14.18 -34.85 20.05
CA ASP A 311 14.39 -36.24 19.61
C ASP A 311 13.26 -37.18 20.08
N VAL A 312 12.41 -36.73 21.01
CA VAL A 312 11.29 -37.51 21.57
C VAL A 312 9.99 -37.22 20.79
N PRO A 313 9.30 -38.23 20.23
CA PRO A 313 8.07 -38.02 19.44
C PRO A 313 6.97 -37.26 20.20
N ALA A 314 6.73 -37.62 21.47
CA ALA A 314 5.72 -36.94 22.32
C ALA A 314 6.02 -35.43 22.51
N VAL A 315 7.29 -35.04 22.50
CA VAL A 315 7.71 -33.63 22.58
C VAL A 315 7.41 -32.92 21.25
N GLN A 316 7.72 -33.56 20.13
CA GLN A 316 7.40 -33.03 18.79
C GLN A 316 5.90 -32.86 18.61
N ASP A 317 5.09 -33.84 19.04
CA ASP A 317 3.64 -33.80 18.97
C ASP A 317 3.08 -32.68 19.85
N SER A 318 3.58 -32.53 21.08
CA SER A 318 3.19 -31.41 21.94
C SER A 318 3.52 -30.06 21.30
N ILE A 319 4.70 -29.90 20.69
CA ILE A 319 5.10 -28.65 20.01
C ILE A 319 4.19 -28.40 18.79
N ARG A 320 3.89 -29.45 18.01
CA ARG A 320 2.97 -29.38 16.86
C ARG A 320 1.58 -28.93 17.28
N THR A 321 1.01 -29.50 18.34
CA THR A 321 -0.29 -29.07 18.87
C THR A 321 -0.24 -27.61 19.31
N THR A 322 0.81 -27.20 20.03
CA THR A 322 0.93 -25.79 20.45
C THR A 322 1.04 -24.83 19.26
N LEU A 323 1.71 -25.22 18.18
CA LEU A 323 1.83 -24.44 16.94
C LEU A 323 0.49 -24.33 16.20
N MET A 324 -0.28 -25.41 16.10
CA MET A 324 -1.62 -25.38 15.50
C MET A 324 -2.56 -24.47 16.29
N ASP A 325 -2.55 -24.59 17.62
CA ASP A 325 -3.32 -23.69 18.50
C ASP A 325 -2.86 -22.23 18.38
N LEU A 326 -1.56 -22.00 18.17
CA LEU A 326 -0.99 -20.68 17.97
C LEU A 326 -1.34 -20.10 16.60
N GLU A 327 -1.34 -20.90 15.55
CA GLU A 327 -1.73 -20.50 14.19
C GLU A 327 -3.20 -20.07 14.17
N PHE A 328 -4.08 -20.89 14.76
CA PHE A 328 -5.49 -20.52 14.91
C PHE A 328 -5.67 -19.22 15.71
N ARG A 329 -4.94 -19.06 16.83
CA ARG A 329 -4.95 -17.81 17.61
C ARG A 329 -4.45 -16.63 16.79
N SER A 330 -3.32 -16.75 16.09
CA SER A 330 -2.73 -15.70 15.25
C SER A 330 -3.67 -15.28 14.12
N GLU A 331 -4.33 -16.24 13.48
CA GLU A 331 -5.30 -15.96 12.43
C GLU A 331 -6.55 -15.25 12.98
N SER A 332 -7.02 -15.68 14.16
CA SER A 332 -8.11 -14.99 14.87
C SER A 332 -7.73 -13.57 15.30
N GLU A 333 -6.48 -13.34 15.72
CA GLU A 333 -5.93 -12.02 16.05
C GLU A 333 -5.91 -11.13 14.81
N LYS A 334 -5.42 -11.64 13.67
CA LYS A 334 -5.40 -10.93 12.38
C LYS A 334 -6.81 -10.57 11.90
N GLN A 335 -7.76 -11.50 11.99
CA GLN A 335 -9.16 -11.24 11.63
C GLN A 335 -9.80 -10.21 12.57
N ALA A 336 -9.50 -10.30 13.88
CA ALA A 336 -10.05 -9.41 14.90
C ALA A 336 -9.65 -7.94 14.71
N ILE A 337 -8.51 -7.66 14.06
CA ILE A 337 -8.10 -6.29 13.69
C ILE A 337 -9.09 -5.65 12.70
N HIS A 338 -9.66 -6.45 11.79
CA HIS A 338 -10.54 -5.97 10.71
C HIS A 338 -12.02 -6.05 11.05
N THR A 339 -12.41 -6.84 12.05
CA THR A 339 -13.80 -6.97 12.50
C THR A 339 -14.15 -5.98 13.60
N MET A 340 -15.42 -5.59 13.66
CA MET A 340 -15.95 -4.81 14.79
C MET A 340 -15.99 -5.65 16.08
N PRO A 341 -15.90 -5.02 17.26
CA PRO A 341 -16.02 -5.74 18.54
C PRO A 341 -17.38 -6.43 18.63
N ASN A 342 -17.36 -7.74 18.84
CA ASN A 342 -18.56 -8.58 18.87
C ASN A 342 -19.17 -8.67 20.28
N SER A 343 -18.44 -8.26 21.33
CA SER A 343 -18.87 -8.32 22.73
C SER A 343 -18.63 -7.01 23.48
N TRP A 344 -19.45 -6.73 24.51
CA TRP A 344 -19.22 -5.62 25.43
C TRP A 344 -17.90 -5.76 26.19
N ARG A 345 -17.53 -6.99 26.60
CA ARG A 345 -16.25 -7.28 27.28
C ARG A 345 -15.07 -6.92 26.38
N GLU A 346 -15.15 -7.29 25.11
CA GLU A 346 -14.14 -6.98 24.11
C GLU A 346 -14.04 -5.46 23.87
N ARG A 347 -15.18 -4.78 23.74
CA ARG A 347 -15.23 -3.33 23.57
C ARG A 347 -14.61 -2.59 24.75
N GLU A 348 -14.85 -3.04 25.99
CA GLU A 348 -14.26 -2.43 27.17
C GLU A 348 -12.75 -2.71 27.26
N ALA A 349 -12.33 -3.94 26.97
CA ALA A 349 -10.91 -4.30 26.93
C ALA A 349 -10.12 -3.47 25.89
N LEU A 350 -10.73 -3.20 24.72
CA LEU A 350 -10.14 -2.30 23.72
C LEU A 350 -10.04 -0.84 24.21
N ARG A 351 -10.95 -0.36 25.06
CA ARG A 351 -10.82 0.98 25.66
C ARG A 351 -9.67 1.03 26.65
N VAL A 352 -9.50 -0.01 27.45
CA VAL A 352 -8.35 -0.14 28.35
C VAL A 352 -7.04 -0.16 27.55
N PHE A 353 -7.00 -0.90 26.44
CA PHE A 353 -5.86 -0.91 25.53
C PHE A 353 -5.53 0.48 24.97
N GLU A 354 -6.50 1.21 24.42
CA GLU A 354 -6.24 2.55 23.86
C GLU A 354 -5.78 3.55 24.94
N ASN A 355 -6.25 3.41 26.19
CA ASN A 355 -5.77 4.22 27.31
C ASN A 355 -4.32 3.87 27.70
N ALA A 356 -3.93 2.59 27.60
CA ALA A 356 -2.58 2.12 27.93
C ALA A 356 -1.57 2.32 26.79
N ARG A 357 -2.03 2.55 25.55
CA ARG A 357 -1.22 2.57 24.32
C ARG A 357 -0.01 3.51 24.36
N GLU A 358 -0.17 4.73 24.88
CA GLU A 358 0.93 5.71 24.98
C GLU A 358 2.03 5.18 25.92
N SER A 359 1.64 4.58 27.04
CA SER A 359 2.57 3.99 28.01
C SER A 359 3.24 2.73 27.48
N LEU A 360 2.52 1.88 26.75
CA LEU A 360 3.08 0.70 26.08
C LEU A 360 4.15 1.10 25.07
N ARG A 361 3.89 2.13 24.26
CA ARG A 361 4.87 2.61 23.27
C ARG A 361 6.14 3.12 23.94
N GLY A 362 6.02 3.85 25.06
CA GLY A 362 7.18 4.34 25.80
C GLY A 362 8.01 3.23 26.45
N GLN A 363 7.35 2.19 26.99
CA GLN A 363 8.07 1.07 27.61
C GLN A 363 8.67 0.10 26.58
N LEU A 364 8.17 0.12 25.34
CA LEU A 364 8.67 -0.76 24.29
C LEU A 364 10.15 -0.50 23.95
N ASP A 365 10.54 0.77 23.85
CA ASP A 365 11.94 1.18 23.64
C ASP A 365 12.84 0.60 24.75
N ASP A 366 12.42 0.74 26.01
CA ASP A 366 13.13 0.23 27.18
C ASP A 366 13.24 -1.31 27.17
N THR A 367 12.15 -2.01 26.80
CA THR A 367 12.14 -3.49 26.74
C THR A 367 13.05 -4.04 25.65
N LEU A 368 13.10 -3.39 24.49
CA LEU A 368 13.99 -3.80 23.40
C LEU A 368 15.44 -3.52 23.75
N ALA A 369 15.75 -2.37 24.35
CA ALA A 369 17.09 -2.03 24.80
C ALA A 369 17.61 -2.99 25.89
N ALA A 370 16.73 -3.44 26.80
CA ALA A 370 17.07 -4.39 27.84
C ALA A 370 17.40 -5.80 27.30
N HIS A 371 16.83 -6.17 26.15
CA HIS A 371 16.95 -7.49 25.53
C HIS A 371 17.56 -7.41 24.12
N ASN A 372 18.66 -6.67 23.97
CA ASN A 372 19.37 -6.52 22.70
C ASN A 372 19.78 -7.86 22.11
N GLY A 373 19.27 -8.16 20.90
CA GLY A 373 19.61 -9.34 20.12
C GLY A 373 18.75 -10.58 20.40
N ASP A 374 17.82 -10.53 21.35
CA ASP A 374 16.89 -11.65 21.66
C ASP A 374 15.43 -11.16 21.61
N LEU A 375 14.85 -11.19 20.41
CA LEU A 375 13.49 -10.72 20.14
C LEU A 375 12.43 -11.56 20.88
N VAL A 376 12.69 -12.85 21.08
CA VAL A 376 11.79 -13.77 21.79
C VAL A 376 11.64 -13.32 23.24
N LYS A 377 12.76 -13.07 23.94
CA LYS A 377 12.72 -12.55 25.32
C LYS A 377 12.15 -11.14 25.40
N ALA A 378 12.48 -10.27 24.45
CA ALA A 378 11.92 -8.92 24.40
C ALA A 378 10.39 -8.94 24.25
N ARG A 379 9.85 -9.81 23.39
CA ARG A 379 8.41 -9.99 23.21
C ARG A 379 7.74 -10.49 24.48
N MET A 380 8.32 -11.49 25.15
CA MET A 380 7.80 -12.00 26.43
C MET A 380 7.76 -10.91 27.51
N ALA A 381 8.83 -10.13 27.65
CA ALA A 381 8.87 -9.02 28.59
C ALA A 381 7.81 -7.95 28.26
N PHE A 382 7.55 -7.71 26.98
CA PHE A 382 6.51 -6.77 26.54
C PHE A 382 5.08 -7.29 26.78
N GLU A 383 4.84 -8.60 26.65
CA GLU A 383 3.58 -9.22 27.06
C GLU A 383 3.34 -9.05 28.57
N ASP A 384 4.37 -9.26 29.38
CA ASP A 384 4.29 -9.08 30.84
C ASP A 384 3.97 -7.62 31.20
N VAL A 385 4.59 -6.66 30.51
CA VAL A 385 4.21 -5.25 30.60
C VAL A 385 2.72 -5.06 30.29
N GLY A 386 2.22 -5.67 29.22
CA GLY A 386 0.79 -5.64 28.90
C GLY A 386 -0.10 -6.21 30.02
N ARG A 387 0.29 -7.34 30.61
CA ARG A 387 -0.42 -7.94 31.76
C ARG A 387 -0.42 -7.02 32.98
N THR A 388 0.70 -6.36 33.28
CA THR A 388 0.77 -5.40 34.41
C THR A 388 -0.13 -4.17 34.22
N MET A 389 -0.43 -3.81 32.97
CA MET A 389 -1.36 -2.73 32.63
C MET A 389 -2.84 -3.17 32.58
N ASN A 390 -3.16 -4.36 33.12
CA ASN A 390 -4.49 -4.97 33.11
C ASN A 390 -5.07 -5.22 31.70
N LEU A 391 -4.21 -5.50 30.72
CA LEU A 391 -4.67 -5.92 29.39
C LEU A 391 -5.01 -7.40 29.41
N ASP A 392 -6.20 -7.73 28.92
CA ASP A 392 -6.65 -9.11 28.81
C ASP A 392 -6.16 -9.71 27.48
N LEU A 393 -4.98 -10.34 27.51
CA LEU A 393 -4.37 -11.00 26.34
C LEU A 393 -5.11 -12.27 25.91
N SER A 394 -6.12 -12.74 26.65
CA SER A 394 -6.98 -13.83 26.19
C SER A 394 -7.92 -13.41 25.06
N ILE A 395 -8.11 -12.11 24.86
CA ILE A 395 -8.98 -11.54 23.82
C ILE A 395 -8.12 -11.30 22.56
N PRO A 396 -8.42 -11.96 21.42
CA PRO A 396 -7.62 -11.84 20.20
C PRO A 396 -7.46 -10.40 19.69
N SER A 397 -8.49 -9.56 19.81
CA SER A 397 -8.41 -8.16 19.37
C SER A 397 -7.45 -7.30 20.20
N VAL A 398 -7.20 -7.65 21.47
CA VAL A 398 -6.23 -6.95 22.33
C VAL A 398 -4.84 -7.54 22.12
N SER A 399 -4.73 -8.88 22.15
CA SER A 399 -3.47 -9.61 21.91
C SER A 399 -2.86 -9.24 20.56
N GLY A 400 -3.65 -9.30 19.48
CA GLY A 400 -3.21 -8.94 18.13
C GLY A 400 -2.74 -7.49 18.01
N ARG A 401 -3.37 -6.54 18.72
CA ARG A 401 -2.92 -5.13 18.72
C ARG A 401 -1.63 -4.93 19.51
N LEU A 402 -1.43 -5.65 20.61
CA LEU A 402 -0.19 -5.60 21.37
C LEU A 402 0.97 -6.14 20.53
N HIS A 403 0.79 -7.29 19.88
CA HIS A 403 1.80 -7.88 19.02
C HIS A 403 2.08 -7.03 17.78
N ALA A 404 1.05 -6.51 17.12
CA ALA A 404 1.22 -5.61 15.99
C ALA A 404 1.99 -4.33 16.38
N LEU A 405 1.83 -3.84 17.62
CA LEU A 405 2.59 -2.69 18.12
C LEU A 405 4.08 -3.06 18.29
N PHE A 406 4.38 -4.23 18.86
CA PHE A 406 5.74 -4.75 19.00
C PHE A 406 6.41 -4.94 17.62
N ASP A 407 5.76 -5.67 16.71
CA ASP A 407 6.30 -6.01 15.39
C ASP A 407 6.58 -4.76 14.56
N LEU A 408 5.59 -3.85 14.48
CA LEU A 408 5.75 -2.60 13.74
C LEU A 408 6.93 -1.78 14.27
N HIS A 409 7.16 -1.79 15.57
CA HIS A 409 8.23 -1.01 16.16
C HIS A 409 9.60 -1.67 15.98
N VAL A 410 9.69 -3.00 16.00
CA VAL A 410 10.90 -3.74 15.59
C VAL A 410 11.23 -3.42 14.13
N ASP A 411 10.24 -3.45 13.24
CA ASP A 411 10.41 -3.09 11.82
C ASP A 411 10.86 -1.64 11.64
N ILE A 412 10.26 -0.71 12.39
CA ILE A 412 10.66 0.71 12.37
C ILE A 412 12.09 0.85 12.87
N ASN A 413 12.49 0.19 13.96
CA ASN A 413 13.84 0.27 14.49
C ASN A 413 14.87 -0.34 13.52
N GLN A 414 14.53 -1.44 12.85
CA GLN A 414 15.37 -2.00 11.79
C GLN A 414 15.49 -1.03 10.60
N ALA A 415 14.38 -0.44 10.16
CA ALA A 415 14.38 0.56 9.09
C ALA A 415 15.15 1.83 9.48
N GLN A 416 15.04 2.29 10.73
CA GLN A 416 15.80 3.41 11.27
C GLN A 416 17.29 3.08 11.35
N ALA A 417 17.66 1.86 11.75
CA ALA A 417 19.04 1.40 11.71
C ALA A 417 19.59 1.39 10.27
N LEU A 418 18.77 1.02 9.28
CA LEU A 418 19.15 1.14 7.87
C LEU A 418 19.27 2.60 7.38
N GLN A 419 18.55 3.53 8.03
CA GLN A 419 18.61 4.97 7.78
C GLN A 419 19.70 5.70 8.59
N ASP A 420 20.44 5.00 9.46
CA ASP A 420 21.58 5.58 10.17
C ASP A 420 22.60 6.11 9.13
N PRO A 421 22.96 7.40 9.15
CA PRO A 421 23.93 7.98 8.24
C PRO A 421 25.28 7.23 8.25
N ALA A 422 25.69 6.62 9.36
CA ALA A 422 26.91 5.81 9.42
C ALA A 422 26.77 4.49 8.64
N ILE A 423 25.62 3.81 8.73
CA ILE A 423 25.35 2.57 7.99
C ILE A 423 25.14 2.88 6.49
N ALA A 424 24.42 3.95 6.17
CA ALA A 424 24.26 4.43 4.80
C ALA A 424 25.61 4.80 4.15
N ARG A 425 26.49 5.49 4.88
CA ARG A 425 27.86 5.78 4.47
C ARG A 425 28.65 4.51 4.18
N ARG A 426 28.64 3.53 5.09
CA ARG A 426 29.31 2.23 4.90
C ARG A 426 28.78 1.49 3.68
N ASN A 427 27.47 1.46 3.47
CA ASN A 427 26.86 0.83 2.29
C ASN A 427 27.29 1.51 0.98
N ARG A 428 27.40 2.86 0.95
CA ARG A 428 27.94 3.58 -0.21
C ARG A 428 29.41 3.23 -0.47
N ILE A 429 30.23 3.16 0.56
CA ILE A 429 31.64 2.79 0.46
C ILE A 429 31.79 1.35 -0.05
N LEU A 430 31.02 0.41 0.49
CA LEU A 430 31.03 -1.00 0.07
C LEU A 430 30.64 -1.15 -1.40
N ARG A 431 29.63 -0.41 -1.87
CA ARG A 431 29.24 -0.41 -3.29
C ARG A 431 30.39 0.01 -4.21
N ILE A 432 31.23 0.96 -3.79
CA ILE A 432 32.37 1.46 -4.58
C ILE A 432 33.56 0.51 -4.50
N LEU A 433 33.84 -0.04 -3.31
CA LEU A 433 34.87 -1.05 -3.11
C LEU A 433 34.60 -2.30 -3.95
N GLN A 434 33.38 -2.85 -3.85
CA GLN A 434 32.96 -4.07 -4.54
C GLN A 434 32.60 -3.85 -6.02
N HIS A 435 32.54 -2.60 -6.49
CA HIS A 435 32.21 -2.31 -7.89
C HIS A 435 33.20 -2.99 -8.84
N GLY A 436 32.72 -3.90 -9.70
CA GLY A 436 33.60 -4.62 -10.62
C GLY A 436 34.60 -5.56 -9.93
N ALA A 437 34.31 -6.04 -8.71
CA ALA A 437 35.12 -7.04 -7.98
C ALA A 437 35.45 -8.29 -8.83
N VAL A 438 34.59 -8.61 -9.80
CA VAL A 438 34.76 -9.70 -10.77
C VAL A 438 36.04 -9.54 -11.62
N HIS A 439 36.53 -8.32 -11.83
CA HIS A 439 37.73 -8.06 -12.64
C HIS A 439 39.04 -8.04 -11.83
N LEU A 440 38.96 -8.16 -10.50
CA LEU A 440 40.13 -8.16 -9.62
C LEU A 440 40.76 -9.55 -9.51
N SER A 441 42.06 -9.58 -9.24
CA SER A 441 42.77 -10.82 -8.91
C SER A 441 42.31 -11.39 -7.56
N ASN A 442 42.56 -12.68 -7.34
CA ASN A 442 42.14 -13.35 -6.11
C ASN A 442 42.81 -12.76 -4.85
N THR A 443 44.04 -12.25 -4.97
CA THR A 443 44.75 -11.57 -3.88
C THR A 443 44.08 -10.23 -3.55
N GLU A 444 43.72 -9.45 -4.57
CA GLU A 444 43.04 -8.16 -4.40
C GLU A 444 41.61 -8.34 -3.84
N ARG A 445 40.85 -9.34 -4.29
CA ARG A 445 39.54 -9.67 -3.69
C ARG A 445 39.67 -10.04 -2.22
N SER A 446 40.66 -10.85 -1.85
CA SER A 446 40.90 -11.20 -0.45
C SER A 446 41.26 -9.98 0.42
N THR A 447 42.00 -9.01 -0.12
CA THR A 447 42.25 -7.75 0.58
C THR A 447 41.01 -6.89 0.73
N LEU A 448 40.11 -6.89 -0.28
CA LEU A 448 38.84 -6.19 -0.24
C LEU A 448 37.91 -6.77 0.82
N ASP A 449 37.77 -8.11 0.86
CA ASP A 449 36.94 -8.81 1.84
C ASP A 449 37.43 -8.57 3.28
N ARG A 450 38.76 -8.50 3.48
CA ARG A 450 39.36 -8.16 4.78
C ARG A 450 39.09 -6.71 5.17
N LEU A 451 39.04 -5.79 4.21
CA LEU A 451 38.77 -4.37 4.43
C LEU A 451 37.27 -4.14 4.70
N GLU A 452 36.39 -4.84 4.01
CA GLU A 452 34.94 -4.85 4.23
C GLU A 452 34.58 -5.27 5.66
N ARG A 453 35.16 -6.38 6.15
CA ARG A 453 34.96 -6.85 7.53
C ARG A 453 35.43 -5.84 8.58
N ASN A 454 36.35 -4.95 8.22
CA ASN A 454 36.95 -3.96 9.11
C ASN A 454 36.64 -2.52 8.66
N ILE A 455 35.49 -2.28 8.01
CA ILE A 455 35.18 -0.98 7.42
C ILE A 455 35.11 0.14 8.47
N ALA A 456 34.67 -0.17 9.70
CA ALA A 456 34.64 0.79 10.82
C ALA A 456 36.06 1.27 11.19
N ALA A 457 37.05 0.37 11.24
CA ALA A 457 38.43 0.73 11.54
C ALA A 457 39.12 1.50 10.39
N PHE A 458 38.60 1.38 9.17
CA PHE A 458 39.02 2.19 8.03
C PHE A 458 38.39 3.59 8.10
N GLU A 459 37.13 3.70 8.51
CA GLU A 459 36.42 4.96 8.74
C GLU A 459 37.13 5.81 9.81
N GLU A 460 37.42 5.22 10.98
CA GLU A 460 38.16 5.88 12.08
C GLU A 460 39.56 6.34 11.65
N LEU A 461 40.23 5.55 10.81
CA LEU A 461 41.54 5.91 10.26
C LEU A 461 41.43 7.15 9.37
N VAL A 462 40.43 7.20 8.48
CA VAL A 462 40.24 8.34 7.59
C VAL A 462 39.83 9.58 8.38
N GLU A 463 38.96 9.43 9.37
CA GLU A 463 38.56 10.49 10.29
C GLU A 463 39.78 11.08 11.03
N THR A 464 40.58 10.25 11.69
CA THR A 464 41.77 10.72 12.44
C THR A 464 42.81 11.41 11.54
N ILE A 465 43.00 10.94 10.30
CA ILE A 465 43.89 11.59 9.34
C ILE A 465 43.33 12.96 8.94
N LEU A 466 42.03 13.05 8.65
CA LEU A 466 41.39 14.30 8.21
C LEU A 466 41.23 15.34 9.33
N GLU A 467 40.95 14.90 10.56
CA GLU A 467 40.95 15.74 11.76
C GLU A 467 42.31 16.37 12.01
N SER A 468 43.39 15.61 11.77
CA SER A 468 44.76 16.12 11.91
C SER A 468 45.14 17.16 10.85
N SER A 469 44.32 17.30 9.81
CA SER A 469 44.67 18.01 8.59
C SER A 469 43.63 19.04 8.15
N GLU A 470 43.10 19.84 9.08
CA GLU A 470 42.31 21.08 8.86
C GLU A 470 41.45 21.11 7.56
N GLY A 471 40.76 20.01 7.23
CA GLY A 471 39.83 19.94 6.11
C GLY A 471 40.40 20.06 4.69
N THR A 472 41.63 19.64 4.43
CA THR A 472 42.15 19.47 3.04
C THR A 472 42.38 18.00 2.78
N PHE A 473 42.13 17.44 1.58
CA PHE A 473 42.50 16.05 1.21
C PHE A 473 43.56 15.99 0.09
N SER A 474 44.75 16.49 0.41
CA SER A 474 45.88 16.62 -0.53
C SER A 474 46.62 15.30 -0.78
N GLU A 475 47.48 15.26 -1.82
CA GLU A 475 48.28 14.08 -2.19
C GLU A 475 49.14 13.52 -1.02
N ALA A 476 49.56 14.39 -0.10
CA ALA A 476 50.30 13.99 1.10
C ALA A 476 49.47 13.11 2.06
N GLN A 477 48.19 13.43 2.22
CA GLN A 477 47.28 12.67 3.08
C GLN A 477 46.75 11.42 2.40
N GLN A 478 46.53 11.48 1.09
CA GLN A 478 46.25 10.31 0.27
C GLN A 478 47.39 9.28 0.41
N ALA A 479 48.65 9.74 0.43
CA ALA A 479 49.80 8.89 0.68
C ALA A 479 49.85 8.36 2.13
N LEU A 480 49.38 9.10 3.12
CA LEU A 480 49.30 8.64 4.52
C LEU A 480 48.27 7.52 4.69
N VAL A 481 47.08 7.65 4.09
CA VAL A 481 46.04 6.59 4.10
C VAL A 481 46.61 5.29 3.52
N ILE A 482 47.27 5.37 2.36
CA ILE A 482 47.86 4.18 1.72
C ILE A 482 49.00 3.59 2.56
N ARG A 483 49.92 4.41 3.07
CA ARG A 483 51.03 3.92 3.92
C ARG A 483 50.56 3.24 5.19
N PHE A 484 49.48 3.73 5.79
CA PHE A 484 48.94 3.16 7.02
C PHE A 484 48.18 1.84 6.77
N LEU A 485 47.53 1.71 5.61
CA LEU A 485 46.96 0.44 5.18
C LEU A 485 48.05 -0.59 4.84
N GLU A 486 49.13 -0.17 4.17
CA GLU A 486 50.30 -1.02 3.92
C GLU A 486 50.96 -1.48 5.23
N SER A 487 51.09 -0.59 6.23
CA SER A 487 51.69 -0.96 7.54
C SER A 487 50.82 -1.94 8.34
N ARG A 488 49.51 -1.95 8.12
CA ARG A 488 48.57 -2.95 8.65
C ARG A 488 48.54 -4.26 7.84
N GLY A 489 49.34 -4.39 6.78
CA GLY A 489 49.43 -5.59 5.96
C GLY A 489 48.30 -5.74 4.93
N TYR A 490 47.75 -4.62 4.44
CA TYR A 490 46.87 -4.60 3.28
C TYR A 490 47.67 -4.25 2.01
N GLU A 491 47.55 -5.07 0.96
CA GLU A 491 48.20 -4.83 -0.34
C GLU A 491 47.37 -3.89 -1.21
N VAL A 492 47.32 -2.61 -0.83
CA VAL A 492 46.40 -1.63 -1.44
C VAL A 492 47.01 -0.77 -2.54
N ASN A 493 48.32 -0.91 -2.77
CA ASN A 493 49.09 -0.12 -3.73
C ASN A 493 49.18 -0.77 -5.12
N THR A 494 48.06 -1.37 -5.54
CA THR A 494 47.84 -1.88 -6.89
C THR A 494 47.16 -0.80 -7.75
N VAL A 495 47.27 -0.90 -9.07
CA VAL A 495 46.67 0.06 -10.02
C VAL A 495 45.14 0.11 -9.88
N ASP A 496 44.51 -0.99 -9.47
CA ASP A 496 43.05 -1.12 -9.38
C ASP A 496 42.49 -0.78 -7.99
N LEU A 497 43.15 -1.18 -6.89
CA LEU A 497 42.67 -0.90 -5.53
C LEU A 497 42.98 0.52 -5.06
N ARG A 498 44.14 1.08 -5.42
CA ARG A 498 44.59 2.39 -4.93
C ARG A 498 43.61 3.52 -5.27
N PRO A 499 43.09 3.65 -6.51
CA PRO A 499 42.11 4.67 -6.84
C PRO A 499 40.78 4.48 -6.10
N ARG A 500 40.34 3.23 -5.87
CA ARG A 500 39.07 2.92 -5.19
C ARG A 500 39.12 3.31 -3.72
N ILE A 501 40.20 2.97 -3.04
CA ILE A 501 40.38 3.25 -1.61
C ILE A 501 40.50 4.76 -1.37
N LEU A 502 41.20 5.47 -2.26
CA LEU A 502 41.28 6.93 -2.20
C LEU A 502 39.94 7.61 -2.48
N ALA A 503 39.14 7.10 -3.43
CA ALA A 503 37.78 7.58 -3.65
C ALA A 503 36.88 7.33 -2.42
N CYS A 504 36.99 6.17 -1.78
CA CYS A 504 36.26 5.85 -0.55
C CYS A 504 36.66 6.76 0.62
N ALA A 505 37.95 7.01 0.80
CA ALA A 505 38.45 7.96 1.81
C ALA A 505 37.97 9.39 1.54
N GLY A 506 37.92 9.81 0.27
CA GLY A 506 37.35 11.11 -0.12
C GLY A 506 35.85 11.21 0.18
N ILE A 507 35.08 10.15 -0.06
CA ILE A 507 33.63 10.14 0.25
C ILE A 507 33.40 10.22 1.76
N ILE A 508 34.17 9.48 2.56
CA ILE A 508 34.12 9.59 4.03
C ILE A 508 34.41 11.02 4.47
N GLY A 509 35.49 11.63 3.94
CA GLY A 509 35.84 13.01 4.29
C GLY A 509 34.79 14.04 3.87
N ALA A 510 34.15 13.85 2.72
CA ALA A 510 33.11 14.74 2.23
C ALA A 510 31.83 14.66 3.08
N GLU A 511 31.48 13.44 3.52
CA GLU A 511 30.29 13.21 4.34
C GLU A 511 30.47 13.65 5.80
N LEU A 512 31.69 13.55 6.33
CA LEU A 512 32.03 14.08 7.66
C LEU A 512 32.22 15.61 7.65
N GLY A 513 32.12 16.25 6.49
CA GLY A 513 32.22 17.71 6.33
C GLY A 513 33.66 18.25 6.35
N PHE A 514 34.66 17.38 6.29
CA PHE A 514 36.07 17.78 6.24
C PHE A 514 36.48 18.26 4.85
N ILE A 515 35.92 17.73 3.77
CA ILE A 515 36.25 18.16 2.39
C ILE A 515 35.02 18.48 1.55
N SER A 516 35.23 19.30 0.51
CA SER A 516 34.17 19.55 -0.48
C SER A 516 34.00 18.36 -1.43
N PRO A 517 32.78 18.05 -1.91
CA PRO A 517 32.56 16.98 -2.88
C PRO A 517 33.35 17.12 -4.21
N ALA A 518 33.91 18.30 -4.47
CA ALA A 518 34.76 18.57 -5.64
C ALA A 518 36.21 18.08 -5.47
N GLU A 519 36.65 17.82 -4.24
CA GLU A 519 38.00 17.37 -3.89
C GLU A 519 38.14 15.84 -3.84
N ILE A 520 37.06 15.10 -4.09
CA ILE A 520 37.07 13.63 -4.15
C ILE A 520 37.94 13.19 -5.34
N PRO A 521 39.00 12.39 -5.12
CA PRO A 521 39.81 11.85 -6.21
C PRO A 521 38.95 11.01 -7.15
N ARG A 522 38.91 11.40 -8.43
CA ARG A 522 38.18 10.65 -9.44
C ARG A 522 38.91 9.34 -9.73
N ILE A 523 38.17 8.25 -9.79
CA ILE A 523 38.68 6.96 -10.26
C ILE A 523 39.16 7.17 -11.70
N ALA A 524 40.38 6.72 -12.00
CA ALA A 524 41.01 6.91 -13.31
C ALA A 524 40.12 6.37 -14.46
N PRO A 525 40.14 7.00 -15.64
CA PRO A 525 39.28 6.64 -16.77
C PRO A 525 39.68 5.26 -17.30
N GLY A 526 38.82 4.27 -17.08
CA GLY A 526 39.06 2.86 -17.45
C GLY A 526 38.17 1.86 -16.70
N ILE A 527 37.64 2.25 -15.54
CA ILE A 527 36.58 1.53 -14.83
C ILE A 527 35.28 2.27 -15.14
N MET A 528 34.48 1.72 -16.06
CA MET A 528 33.22 2.31 -16.52
C MET A 528 32.19 2.34 -15.38
N ILE A 529 32.24 3.36 -14.54
CA ILE A 529 31.09 3.81 -13.76
C ILE A 529 30.22 4.58 -14.76
N SER A 530 28.97 4.18 -14.96
CA SER A 530 28.06 4.96 -15.79
C SER A 530 27.94 6.36 -15.19
N ASP A 531 28.20 7.41 -15.98
CA ASP A 531 28.16 8.81 -15.54
C ASP A 531 26.88 9.17 -14.75
N THR A 532 25.79 8.45 -15.01
CA THR A 532 24.52 8.51 -14.28
C THR A 532 24.60 8.20 -12.78
N GLN A 533 25.51 7.33 -12.34
CA GLN A 533 25.65 6.97 -10.92
C GLN A 533 26.49 7.98 -10.14
N VAL A 534 27.47 8.59 -10.78
CA VAL A 534 28.25 9.69 -10.19
C VAL A 534 27.36 10.92 -10.07
N ASP A 535 26.55 11.23 -11.09
CA ASP A 535 25.59 12.32 -11.03
C ASP A 535 24.49 12.08 -9.99
N ALA A 536 24.05 10.84 -9.77
CA ALA A 536 23.13 10.49 -8.70
C ALA A 536 23.75 10.68 -7.30
N ILE A 537 25.01 10.27 -7.10
CA ILE A 537 25.73 10.47 -5.84
C ILE A 537 25.98 11.97 -5.58
N VAL A 538 26.32 12.73 -6.62
CA VAL A 538 26.51 14.19 -6.53
C VAL A 538 25.18 14.90 -6.28
N ALA A 539 24.06 14.42 -6.84
CA ALA A 539 22.73 14.94 -6.57
C ALA A 539 22.29 14.66 -5.13
N GLU A 540 22.54 13.45 -4.61
CA GLU A 540 22.27 13.10 -3.21
C GLU A 540 23.16 13.89 -2.24
N LEU A 541 24.45 14.06 -2.53
CA LEU A 541 25.35 14.89 -1.73
C LEU A 541 24.96 16.37 -1.75
N LYS A 542 24.47 16.90 -2.88
CA LYS A 542 23.93 18.26 -2.97
C LYS A 542 22.64 18.43 -2.16
N ALA A 543 21.72 17.47 -2.24
CA ALA A 543 20.49 17.50 -1.45
C ALA A 543 20.76 17.42 0.06
N LEU A 544 21.75 16.61 0.46
CA LEU A 544 22.17 16.50 1.85
C LEU A 544 22.89 17.77 2.32
N ALA A 545 23.74 18.39 1.48
CA ALA A 545 24.37 19.68 1.78
C ALA A 545 23.37 20.85 1.86
N GLU A 546 22.29 20.83 1.07
CA GLU A 546 21.18 21.81 1.19
C GLU A 546 20.39 21.63 2.49
N ALA A 547 20.21 20.39 2.95
CA ALA A 547 19.52 20.10 4.21
C ALA A 547 20.27 20.61 5.46
N PHE A 548 21.58 20.85 5.37
CA PHE A 548 22.41 21.34 6.49
C PHE A 548 22.79 22.83 6.42
N LYS A 549 22.34 23.58 5.40
CA LYS A 549 22.64 25.02 5.29
C LYS A 549 21.74 25.82 6.24
N PRO A 550 22.27 26.60 7.21
CA PRO A 550 21.45 27.45 8.06
C PRO A 550 20.81 28.56 7.21
N VAL A 551 19.49 28.75 7.40
CA VAL A 551 18.65 29.66 6.61
C VAL A 551 19.06 31.12 6.86
N GLU A 552 19.95 31.66 6.03
CA GLU A 552 20.10 33.10 5.85
C GLU A 552 19.07 33.60 4.84
N ARG A 553 18.12 34.39 5.35
CA ARG A 553 17.13 35.11 4.56
C ARG A 553 17.83 36.11 3.63
N THR A 554 17.78 35.84 2.34
CA THR A 554 17.76 36.90 1.32
C THR A 554 16.97 36.43 0.10
N GLU A 555 16.00 37.26 -0.26
CA GLU A 555 15.08 37.11 -1.37
C GLU A 555 15.82 36.99 -2.71
N ILE A 556 15.37 36.07 -3.58
CA ILE A 556 15.04 36.30 -5.02
C ILE A 556 14.61 34.95 -5.64
N THR A 557 13.30 34.88 -5.92
CA THR A 557 12.59 34.21 -7.03
C THR A 557 12.90 32.75 -7.38
N GLU A 558 12.14 31.84 -6.79
CA GLU A 558 12.00 30.45 -7.22
C GLU A 558 11.05 30.31 -8.44
N PRO A 559 11.36 29.40 -9.38
CA PRO A 559 10.36 28.65 -10.12
C PRO A 559 10.04 27.35 -9.35
N GLU A 560 9.25 27.44 -8.27
CA GLU A 560 8.65 26.28 -7.61
C GLU A 560 7.15 26.23 -7.91
N MET A 561 6.72 25.34 -8.80
CA MET A 561 5.28 25.05 -8.92
C MET A 561 4.99 23.64 -9.43
N GLU A 562 5.68 22.61 -8.92
CA GLU A 562 5.28 21.21 -9.20
C GLU A 562 5.46 20.23 -8.02
N ILE A 563 6.30 20.52 -7.02
CA ILE A 563 6.54 19.58 -5.90
C ILE A 563 5.69 19.93 -4.66
N ALA A 564 5.38 21.21 -4.45
CA ALA A 564 4.54 21.66 -3.32
C ALA A 564 3.06 21.23 -3.43
N SER A 565 2.55 20.95 -4.64
CA SER A 565 1.17 20.51 -4.86
C SER A 565 0.93 19.07 -4.42
N SER A 566 1.92 18.18 -4.57
CA SER A 566 1.84 16.77 -4.16
C SER A 566 1.79 16.61 -2.64
N VAL A 567 2.62 17.39 -1.92
CA VAL A 567 2.66 17.36 -0.44
C VAL A 567 1.43 18.06 0.17
N ALA A 568 0.94 19.14 -0.46
CA ALA A 568 -0.30 19.80 -0.05
C ALA A 568 -1.54 18.90 -0.28
N ASP A 569 -1.61 18.19 -1.42
CA ASP A 569 -2.70 17.25 -1.70
C ASP A 569 -2.68 16.03 -0.77
N ALA A 570 -1.49 15.53 -0.39
CA ALA A 570 -1.37 14.45 0.59
C ALA A 570 -1.83 14.91 1.99
N SER A 571 -1.45 16.13 2.40
CA SER A 571 -1.88 16.74 3.66
C SER A 571 -3.39 17.00 3.70
N ASP A 572 -3.97 17.46 2.59
CA ASP A 572 -5.42 17.70 2.49
C ASP A 572 -6.23 16.41 2.40
N ARG A 573 -5.68 15.34 1.80
CA ARG A 573 -6.25 13.98 1.87
C ARG A 573 -6.24 13.45 3.29
N LEU A 574 -5.14 13.66 4.03
CA LEU A 574 -5.03 13.25 5.43
C LEU A 574 -5.99 14.04 6.33
N LYS A 575 -6.12 15.36 6.14
CA LYS A 575 -7.11 16.19 6.84
C LYS A 575 -8.55 15.80 6.49
N SER A 576 -8.83 15.47 5.24
CA SER A 576 -10.16 14.98 4.83
C SER A 576 -10.46 13.59 5.39
N ALA A 577 -9.46 12.71 5.47
CA ALA A 577 -9.60 11.40 6.11
C ALA A 577 -9.85 11.57 7.61
N ARG A 578 -9.08 12.42 8.28
CA ARG A 578 -9.24 12.74 9.71
C ARG A 578 -10.61 13.36 10.00
N SER A 579 -11.07 14.33 9.20
CA SER A 579 -12.43 14.90 9.38
C SER A 579 -13.56 13.90 9.14
N LYS A 580 -13.33 12.87 8.32
CA LYS A 580 -14.32 11.80 8.11
C LYS A 580 -14.30 10.82 9.27
N ILE A 581 -13.13 10.51 9.82
CA ILE A 581 -12.96 9.71 11.04
C ILE A 581 -13.63 10.44 12.21
N ASP A 582 -13.37 11.74 12.40
CA ASP A 582 -14.02 12.55 13.43
C ASP A 582 -15.56 12.61 13.24
N HIS A 583 -16.04 12.65 11.99
CA HIS A 583 -17.48 12.61 11.70
C HIS A 583 -18.11 11.24 11.95
N ILE A 584 -17.36 10.17 11.68
CA ILE A 584 -17.75 8.79 11.99
C ILE A 584 -17.76 8.59 13.51
N ASP A 585 -16.78 9.13 14.24
CA ASP A 585 -16.71 9.11 15.69
C ASP A 585 -17.86 9.91 16.33
N ASP A 586 -18.23 11.06 15.77
CA ASP A 586 -19.41 11.83 16.19
C ASP A 586 -20.72 11.06 15.91
N LEU A 587 -20.81 10.34 14.79
CA LEU A 587 -21.97 9.49 14.49
C LEU A 587 -22.03 8.26 15.42
N LEU A 588 -20.90 7.64 15.70
CA LEU A 588 -20.77 6.54 16.65
C LEU A 588 -21.05 6.99 18.09
N ALA A 589 -20.68 8.22 18.45
CA ALA A 589 -21.00 8.84 19.74
C ALA A 589 -22.50 9.14 19.87
N ARG A 590 -23.17 9.52 18.77
CA ARG A 590 -24.64 9.68 18.75
C ARG A 590 -25.40 8.36 18.76
N LEU A 591 -24.83 7.29 18.22
CA LEU A 591 -25.35 5.92 18.32
C LEU A 591 -25.06 5.25 19.69
N ARG A 592 -24.24 5.88 20.54
CA ARG A 592 -24.02 5.51 21.95
C ARG A 592 -25.02 6.17 22.92
N GLY A 593 -25.98 6.94 22.41
CA GLY A 593 -27.11 7.51 23.18
C GLY A 593 -28.29 6.56 23.20
#